data_AF-E8T5F4-F1
#
_entry.id   AF-E8T5F4-F1
#
_cell.length_a   1.000
_cell.length_b   1.000
_cell.length_c   1.000
_cell.angle_alpha   90.00
_cell.angle_beta   90.00
_cell.angle_gamma   90.00
#
_symmetry.space_group_name_H-M   'P 1'
#
loop_
_entity.id
_entity.type
_entity.pdbx_description
1 polymer ?
#
loop_
_entity_poly.entity_id
_entity_poly.type
_entity_poly.pdbx_seq_one_letter_code
_entity_poly.pdbx_strand_id
1 'polypeptide(L)'
;MSKDYSQELLDTLREISELFFEHYSSPYNAIIAFTNEKPVKPLIELEAAFVHLVSAVKALSQVDNSEEALERFENNLKRFKGHVERMLLDLYKLAYIEIISLLKKRLEELKGDLYEKEFVGYLELLDTAVSRFYSVRQREINTVGISKGEVLNLYRKGLDELVKKYKEIR
;
A
#
# COMPACT_ATOMS: atom_id res chain seq x y z
N MET A 1 16.96 32.16 -7.83
CA MET A 1 16.17 30.92 -7.75
C MET A 1 14.71 31.31 -7.86
N SER A 2 14.01 30.87 -8.92
CA SER A 2 12.63 31.28 -9.18
C SER A 2 11.68 30.62 -8.17
N LYS A 3 10.62 31.35 -7.78
CA LYS A 3 9.56 30.88 -6.89
C LYS A 3 8.92 29.56 -7.35
N ASP A 4 9.00 29.25 -8.64
CA ASP A 4 8.36 28.08 -9.26
C ASP A 4 9.02 26.75 -8.85
N TYR A 5 10.34 26.72 -8.65
CA TYR A 5 11.06 25.49 -8.28
C TYR A 5 10.76 25.05 -6.84
N SER A 6 10.65 26.01 -5.92
CA SER A 6 10.25 25.72 -4.54
C SER A 6 8.81 25.20 -4.47
N GLN A 7 7.96 25.56 -5.43
CA GLN A 7 6.57 25.12 -5.46
C GLN A 7 6.46 23.67 -5.94
N GLU A 8 7.11 23.31 -7.06
CA GLU A 8 7.11 21.94 -7.60
C GLU A 8 7.67 20.90 -6.61
N LEU A 9 8.68 21.31 -5.84
CA LEU A 9 9.21 20.58 -4.70
C LEU A 9 8.14 20.28 -3.64
N LEU A 10 7.49 21.34 -3.15
CA LEU A 10 6.50 21.25 -2.10
C LEU A 10 5.29 20.44 -2.58
N ASP A 11 4.95 20.55 -3.85
CA ASP A 11 3.89 19.77 -4.48
C ASP A 11 4.28 18.29 -4.53
N THR A 12 5.52 17.94 -4.90
CA THR A 12 6.00 16.55 -4.88
C THR A 12 6.00 15.95 -3.47
N LEU A 13 6.48 16.69 -2.46
CA LEU A 13 6.46 16.24 -1.08
C LEU A 13 5.03 16.10 -0.55
N ARG A 14 4.15 17.03 -0.93
CA ARG A 14 2.73 16.96 -0.61
C ARG A 14 2.09 15.74 -1.25
N GLU A 15 2.31 15.48 -2.53
CA GLU A 15 1.82 14.29 -3.23
C GLU A 15 2.26 13.00 -2.54
N ILE A 16 3.53 12.90 -2.14
CA ILE A 16 4.03 11.70 -1.46
C ILE A 16 3.41 11.56 -0.08
N SER A 17 3.25 12.67 0.64
CA SER A 17 2.61 12.68 1.95
C SER A 17 1.13 12.28 1.85
N GLU A 18 0.39 12.85 0.90
CA GLU A 18 -1.00 12.52 0.60
C GLU A 18 -1.11 11.04 0.21
N LEU A 19 -0.27 10.57 -0.73
CA LEU A 19 -0.21 9.16 -1.13
C LEU A 19 0.00 8.24 0.07
N PHE A 20 0.95 8.56 0.94
CA PHE A 20 1.23 7.75 2.13
C PHE A 20 0.04 7.75 3.09
N PHE A 21 -0.46 8.92 3.49
CA PHE A 21 -1.54 9.00 4.48
C PHE A 21 -2.88 8.43 3.96
N GLU A 22 -3.17 8.59 2.67
CA GLU A 22 -4.39 8.08 2.03
C GLU A 22 -4.38 6.56 1.81
N HIS A 23 -3.20 5.95 1.63
CA HIS A 23 -3.10 4.54 1.23
C HIS A 23 -2.46 3.63 2.29
N TYR A 24 -1.72 4.16 3.27
CA TYR A 24 -1.05 3.32 4.26
C TYR A 24 -2.00 2.76 5.31
N SER A 25 -2.92 3.59 5.79
CA SER A 25 -3.79 3.27 6.93
C SER A 25 -4.70 2.06 6.66
N SER A 26 -5.31 1.99 5.47
CA SER A 26 -6.25 0.91 5.08
C SER A 26 -5.61 -0.49 5.18
N PRO A 27 -4.48 -0.81 4.50
CA PRO A 27 -3.89 -2.14 4.57
C PRO A 27 -3.22 -2.45 5.91
N TYR A 28 -2.63 -1.45 6.57
CA TYR A 28 -2.06 -1.64 7.90
C TYR A 28 -3.14 -2.02 8.93
N ASN A 29 -4.24 -1.27 8.95
CA ASN A 29 -5.35 -1.53 9.88
C ASN A 29 -6.10 -2.81 9.53
N ALA A 30 -6.22 -3.17 8.25
CA ALA A 30 -6.82 -4.43 7.84
C ALA A 30 -6.00 -5.61 8.38
N ILE A 31 -4.67 -5.61 8.22
CA ILE A 31 -3.83 -6.67 8.78
C ILE A 31 -4.10 -6.80 10.28
N ILE A 32 -4.03 -5.70 11.04
CA ILE A 32 -4.30 -5.74 12.48
C ILE A 32 -5.71 -6.27 12.79
N ALA A 33 -6.74 -5.84 12.07
CA ALA A 33 -8.12 -6.25 12.32
C ALA A 33 -8.35 -7.76 12.09
N PHE A 34 -7.60 -8.36 11.16
CA PHE A 34 -7.73 -9.78 10.81
C PHE A 34 -6.75 -10.67 11.58
N THR A 35 -5.50 -10.26 11.76
CA THR A 35 -4.43 -11.08 12.38
C THR A 35 -4.18 -10.76 13.85
N ASN A 36 -4.57 -9.57 14.34
CA ASN A 36 -4.12 -8.98 15.60
C ASN A 36 -2.60 -8.74 15.69
N GLU A 37 -1.88 -8.77 14.57
CA GLU A 37 -0.43 -8.55 14.52
C GLU A 37 -0.08 -7.27 13.74
N LYS A 38 1.03 -6.63 14.12
CA LYS A 38 1.54 -5.44 13.43
C LYS A 38 2.52 -5.85 12.32
N PRO A 39 2.29 -5.48 11.05
CA PRO A 39 3.23 -5.79 9.99
C PRO A 39 4.49 -4.93 10.12
N VAL A 40 5.63 -5.54 10.48
CA VAL A 40 6.92 -4.84 10.69
C VAL A 40 7.65 -4.57 9.38
N LYS A 41 7.56 -5.48 8.40
CA LYS A 41 8.27 -5.37 7.11
C LYS A 41 8.05 -4.03 6.36
N PRO A 42 6.83 -3.45 6.32
CA PRO A 42 6.62 -2.12 5.72
C PRO A 42 7.39 -1.00 6.42
N LEU A 43 7.70 -1.12 7.71
CA LEU A 43 8.46 -0.10 8.44
C LEU A 43 9.91 -0.04 7.95
N ILE A 44 10.51 -1.18 7.60
CA ILE A 44 11.88 -1.25 7.07
C ILE A 44 11.96 -0.57 5.70
N GLU A 45 10.98 -0.80 4.83
CA GLU A 45 10.92 -0.15 3.52
C GLU A 45 10.64 1.36 3.64
N LEU A 46 9.87 1.77 4.65
CA LEU A 46 9.66 3.17 4.97
C LEU A 46 10.96 3.84 5.43
N GLU A 47 11.74 3.18 6.28
CA GLU A 47 13.07 3.64 6.69
C GLU A 47 14.00 3.80 5.47
N ALA A 48 14.02 2.81 4.57
CA ALA A 48 14.79 2.88 3.33
C ALA A 48 14.34 4.06 2.44
N ALA A 49 13.04 4.35 2.38
CA ALA A 49 12.52 5.51 1.69
C ALA A 49 13.06 6.81 2.33
N PHE A 50 13.01 6.94 3.66
CA PHE A 50 13.50 8.14 4.37
C PHE A 50 15.00 8.41 4.14
N VAL A 51 15.84 7.39 3.92
CA VAL A 51 17.25 7.58 3.55
C VAL A 51 17.41 8.41 2.26
N HIS A 52 16.53 8.21 1.27
CA HIS A 52 16.54 8.99 0.03
C HIS A 52 16.10 10.44 0.25
N LEU A 53 15.10 10.67 1.10
CA LEU A 53 14.67 12.02 1.46
C LEU A 53 15.80 12.80 2.16
N VAL A 54 16.48 12.17 3.12
CA VAL A 54 17.64 12.77 3.80
C VAL A 54 18.77 13.07 2.80
N SER A 55 19.01 12.18 1.85
CA SER A 55 20.03 12.38 0.80
C SER A 55 19.67 13.52 -0.13
N ALA A 56 18.38 13.69 -0.46
CA ALA A 56 17.88 14.83 -1.22
C ALA A 56 18.15 16.14 -0.47
N VAL A 57 17.74 16.25 0.79
CA VAL A 57 17.97 17.45 1.61
C VAL A 57 19.46 17.78 1.74
N LYS A 58 20.32 16.77 1.89
CA LYS A 58 21.77 16.95 1.95
C LYS A 58 22.34 17.52 0.65
N ALA A 59 21.87 17.06 -0.51
CA ALA A 59 22.30 17.55 -1.82
C ALA A 59 22.04 19.05 -1.99
N LEU A 60 20.94 19.58 -1.44
CA LEU A 60 20.64 21.02 -1.46
C LEU A 60 21.43 21.83 -0.42
N SER A 61 21.82 21.20 0.70
CA SER A 61 22.56 21.88 1.78
C SER A 61 24.05 22.07 1.47
N GLN A 62 24.61 21.27 0.54
CA GLN A 62 25.98 21.40 0.07
C GLN A 62 25.99 22.42 -1.07
N VAL A 63 26.44 23.62 -0.71
CA VAL A 63 26.43 24.84 -1.50
C VAL A 63 27.24 24.67 -2.80
N ASP A 64 26.58 24.16 -3.82
CA ASP A 64 26.68 24.69 -5.17
C ASP A 64 25.24 24.57 -5.69
N ASN A 65 24.56 25.70 -5.88
CA ASN A 65 23.28 25.73 -6.61
C ASN A 65 23.52 25.44 -8.10
N SER A 66 24.31 24.39 -8.38
CA SER A 66 24.62 23.89 -9.68
C SER A 66 23.44 23.05 -10.17
N GLU A 67 23.30 23.02 -11.48
CA GLU A 67 22.34 22.17 -12.18
C GLU A 67 22.49 20.69 -11.76
N GLU A 68 23.71 20.25 -11.44
CA GLU A 68 24.00 18.90 -10.96
C GLU A 68 23.43 18.61 -9.56
N ALA A 69 23.46 19.59 -8.63
CA ALA A 69 22.86 19.42 -7.31
C ALA A 69 21.32 19.30 -7.40
N LEU A 70 20.71 20.06 -8.30
CA LEU A 70 19.26 20.02 -8.57
C LEU A 70 18.85 18.69 -9.21
N GLU A 71 19.62 18.19 -10.19
CA GLU A 71 19.36 16.89 -10.81
C GLU A 71 19.47 15.75 -9.77
N ARG A 72 20.49 15.78 -8.91
CA ARG A 72 20.65 14.81 -7.81
C ARG A 72 19.48 14.87 -6.83
N PHE A 73 19.01 16.07 -6.53
CA PHE A 73 17.88 16.29 -5.65
C PHE A 73 16.59 15.64 -6.20
N GLU A 74 16.22 15.99 -7.43
CA GLU A 74 15.02 15.46 -8.09
C GLU A 74 15.07 13.94 -8.25
N ASN A 75 16.23 13.39 -8.59
CA ASN A 75 16.42 11.95 -8.70
C ASN A 75 16.21 11.24 -7.35
N ASN A 76 16.64 11.84 -6.23
CA ASN A 76 16.38 11.27 -4.91
C ASN A 76 14.90 11.36 -4.51
N LEU A 77 14.19 12.43 -4.87
CA LEU A 77 12.74 12.52 -4.64
C LEU A 77 11.95 11.50 -5.47
N LYS A 78 12.28 11.33 -6.75
CA LYS A 78 11.68 10.29 -7.60
C LYS A 78 11.91 8.90 -7.02
N ARG A 79 13.11 8.62 -6.50
CA ARG A 79 13.42 7.37 -5.79
C ARG A 79 12.59 7.23 -4.52
N PHE A 80 12.50 8.26 -3.69
CA PHE A 80 11.68 8.27 -2.48
C PHE A 80 10.21 7.93 -2.78
N LYS A 81 9.58 8.63 -3.74
CA LYS A 81 8.23 8.32 -4.22
C LYS A 81 8.10 6.86 -4.66
N GLY A 82 9.06 6.37 -5.46
CA GLY A 82 9.09 4.99 -5.93
C GLY A 82 9.20 3.94 -4.82
N HIS A 83 9.94 4.22 -3.73
CA HIS A 83 9.99 3.36 -2.55
C HIS A 83 8.66 3.34 -1.79
N VAL A 84 8.05 4.52 -1.58
CA VAL A 84 6.73 4.62 -0.92
C VAL A 84 5.68 3.83 -1.70
N GLU A 85 5.62 3.98 -3.02
CA GLU A 85 4.69 3.23 -3.87
C GLU A 85 4.89 1.71 -3.78
N ARG A 86 6.15 1.24 -3.83
CA ARG A 86 6.46 -0.19 -3.72
C ARG A 86 6.08 -0.74 -2.35
N MET A 87 6.45 -0.05 -1.29
CA MET A 87 6.08 -0.40 0.07
C MET A 87 4.56 -0.53 0.22
N LEU A 88 3.80 0.45 -0.29
CA LEU A 88 2.34 0.42 -0.23
C LEU A 88 1.77 -0.77 -1.01
N LEU A 89 2.27 -1.04 -2.22
CA LEU A 89 1.84 -2.21 -3.02
C LEU A 89 2.12 -3.52 -2.29
N ASP A 90 3.32 -3.67 -1.73
CA ASP A 90 3.69 -4.87 -0.98
C ASP A 90 2.86 -5.04 0.29
N LEU A 91 2.53 -3.94 0.97
CA LEU A 91 1.66 -3.94 2.14
C LEU A 91 0.23 -4.36 1.79
N TYR A 92 -0.33 -3.86 0.68
CA TYR A 92 -1.63 -4.34 0.19
C TYR A 92 -1.59 -5.83 -0.15
N LYS A 93 -0.57 -6.29 -0.88
CA LYS A 93 -0.43 -7.71 -1.24
C LYS A 93 -0.33 -8.59 0.01
N LEU A 94 0.44 -8.16 1.01
CA LEU A 94 0.54 -8.83 2.29
C LEU A 94 -0.81 -8.91 2.99
N ALA A 95 -1.56 -7.80 3.06
CA ALA A 95 -2.89 -7.77 3.67
C ALA A 95 -3.83 -8.82 3.06
N TYR A 96 -3.89 -8.91 1.72
CA TYR A 96 -4.71 -9.93 1.06
C TYR A 96 -4.24 -11.35 1.36
N ILE A 97 -2.93 -11.62 1.35
CA ILE A 97 -2.39 -12.95 1.64
C ILE A 97 -2.76 -13.39 3.06
N GLU A 98 -2.58 -12.51 4.04
CA GLU A 98 -2.92 -12.80 5.44
C GLU A 98 -4.42 -13.03 5.63
N ILE A 99 -5.27 -12.18 5.04
CA ILE A 99 -6.73 -12.32 5.11
C ILE A 99 -7.17 -13.67 4.49
N ILE A 100 -6.68 -13.99 3.30
CA ILE A 100 -7.01 -15.25 2.61
C ILE A 100 -6.59 -16.46 3.45
N SER A 101 -5.39 -16.42 4.04
CA SER A 101 -4.88 -17.49 4.91
C SER A 101 -5.79 -17.70 6.13
N LEU A 102 -6.16 -16.61 6.80
CA LEU A 102 -7.04 -16.65 7.97
C LEU A 102 -8.43 -17.17 7.64
N LEU A 103 -9.03 -16.73 6.53
CA LEU A 103 -10.36 -17.19 6.12
C LEU A 103 -10.35 -18.69 5.80
N LYS A 104 -9.31 -19.20 5.14
CA LYS A 104 -9.15 -20.64 4.91
C LYS A 104 -9.10 -21.42 6.23
N LYS A 105 -8.27 -20.97 7.18
CA LYS A 105 -8.17 -21.59 8.50
C LYS A 105 -9.53 -21.57 9.23
N ARG A 106 -10.23 -20.44 9.21
CA ARG A 106 -11.55 -20.30 9.85
C ARG A 106 -12.59 -21.24 9.25
N LEU A 107 -12.59 -21.39 7.93
CA LEU A 107 -13.47 -22.35 7.25
C LEU A 107 -13.14 -23.81 7.62
N GLU A 108 -11.87 -24.14 7.81
CA GLU A 108 -11.47 -25.47 8.29
C GLU A 108 -11.95 -25.73 9.73
N GLU A 109 -11.86 -24.73 10.61
CA GLU A 109 -12.37 -24.82 11.99
C GLU A 109 -13.90 -25.02 12.04
N LEU A 110 -14.63 -24.38 11.13
CA LEU A 110 -16.10 -24.47 11.06
C LEU A 110 -16.59 -25.75 10.35
N LYS A 111 -15.72 -26.53 9.69
CA LYS A 111 -16.10 -27.81 9.06
C LYS A 111 -16.48 -28.82 10.14
N GLY A 112 -17.78 -29.04 10.30
CA GLY A 112 -18.32 -30.02 11.25
C GLY A 112 -19.23 -29.42 12.33
N ASP A 113 -19.31 -28.09 12.40
CA ASP A 113 -20.21 -27.38 13.33
C ASP A 113 -21.56 -27.02 12.69
N LEU A 114 -22.58 -26.79 13.53
CA LEU A 114 -23.95 -26.37 13.16
C LEU A 114 -24.06 -24.92 12.61
N TYR A 115 -22.94 -24.21 12.39
CA TYR A 115 -22.91 -22.80 11.98
C TYR A 115 -22.95 -22.59 10.46
N GLU A 116 -23.96 -23.15 9.80
CA GLU A 116 -24.09 -23.13 8.33
C GLU A 116 -24.06 -21.70 7.75
N LYS A 117 -24.73 -20.74 8.42
CA LYS A 117 -24.77 -19.33 7.98
C LYS A 117 -23.41 -18.63 8.09
N GLU A 118 -22.67 -18.84 9.19
CA GLU A 118 -21.34 -18.25 9.38
C GLU A 118 -20.33 -18.86 8.38
N PHE A 119 -20.42 -20.18 8.16
CA PHE A 119 -19.61 -20.89 7.18
C PHE A 119 -19.81 -20.34 5.76
N VAL A 120 -21.06 -20.21 5.31
CA VAL A 120 -21.38 -19.64 3.98
C VAL A 120 -20.85 -18.22 3.87
N GLY A 121 -21.04 -17.39 4.89
CA GLY A 121 -20.53 -16.01 4.91
C GLY A 121 -19.02 -15.93 4.74
N TYR A 122 -18.25 -16.74 5.47
CA TYR A 122 -16.78 -16.77 5.30
C TYR A 122 -16.34 -17.33 3.95
N LEU A 123 -17.09 -18.27 3.37
CA LEU A 123 -16.79 -18.83 2.06
C LEU A 123 -16.96 -17.77 0.96
N GLU A 124 -18.06 -17.01 0.99
CA GLU A 124 -18.29 -15.88 0.10
C GLU A 124 -17.24 -14.78 0.26
N LEU A 125 -16.82 -14.51 1.50
CA LEU A 125 -15.77 -13.54 1.79
C LEU A 125 -14.41 -14.01 1.23
N LEU A 126 -14.08 -15.29 1.37
CA LEU A 126 -12.86 -15.87 0.81
C LEU A 126 -12.86 -15.77 -0.72
N ASP A 127 -13.96 -16.14 -1.38
CA ASP A 127 -14.07 -16.05 -2.83
C ASP A 127 -13.93 -14.60 -3.32
N THR A 128 -14.58 -13.66 -2.62
CA THR A 128 -14.41 -12.22 -2.87
C THR A 128 -12.95 -11.81 -2.76
N ALA A 129 -12.26 -12.20 -1.67
CA ALA A 129 -10.87 -11.80 -1.42
C ALA A 129 -9.92 -12.32 -2.51
N VAL A 130 -10.07 -13.60 -2.86
CA VAL A 130 -9.27 -14.26 -3.90
C VAL A 130 -9.52 -13.60 -5.26
N SER A 131 -10.78 -13.45 -5.66
CA SER A 131 -11.16 -12.85 -6.94
C SER A 131 -10.63 -11.42 -7.07
N ARG A 132 -10.79 -10.58 -6.04
CA ARG A 132 -10.26 -9.22 -6.02
C ARG A 132 -8.74 -9.21 -6.14
N PHE A 133 -8.02 -9.99 -5.33
CA PHE A 133 -6.57 -10.05 -5.36
C PHE A 133 -6.03 -10.41 -6.74
N TYR A 134 -6.55 -11.46 -7.36
CA TYR A 134 -6.12 -11.90 -8.69
C TYR A 134 -6.48 -10.89 -9.78
N SER A 135 -7.68 -10.30 -9.73
CA SER A 135 -8.10 -9.30 -10.72
C SER A 135 -7.20 -8.06 -10.74
N VAL A 136 -6.81 -7.56 -9.56
CA VAL A 136 -5.92 -6.40 -9.44
C VAL A 136 -4.49 -6.77 -9.84
N ARG A 137 -4.00 -7.95 -9.42
CA ARG A 137 -2.67 -8.45 -9.80
C ARG A 137 -2.54 -8.66 -11.31
N GLN A 138 -3.60 -9.12 -11.98
CA GLN A 138 -3.58 -9.25 -13.43
C GLN A 138 -3.49 -7.89 -14.11
N ARG A 139 -4.18 -6.86 -13.59
CA ARG A 139 -4.09 -5.49 -14.11
C ARG A 139 -2.70 -4.89 -13.90
N GLU A 140 -2.07 -5.17 -12.76
CA GLU A 140 -0.69 -4.78 -12.48
C GLU A 140 0.30 -5.38 -13.50
N ILE A 141 0.12 -6.64 -13.89
CA ILE A 141 1.05 -7.36 -14.79
C ILE A 141 0.77 -7.06 -16.27
N ASN A 142 -0.50 -7.00 -16.69
CA ASN A 142 -0.87 -7.06 -18.12
C ASN A 142 -1.08 -5.70 -18.80
N THR A 143 -1.14 -4.59 -18.05
CA THR A 143 -1.62 -3.33 -18.64
C THR A 143 -0.48 -2.35 -18.87
N VAL A 144 -0.15 -2.12 -20.14
CA VAL A 144 0.56 -0.90 -20.54
C VAL A 144 -0.38 0.28 -20.28
N GLY A 145 0.00 1.19 -19.37
CA GLY A 145 -0.71 2.45 -19.16
C GLY A 145 -1.57 2.58 -17.90
N ILE A 146 -1.63 1.58 -17.01
CA ILE A 146 -2.17 1.79 -15.66
C ILE A 146 -1.06 2.36 -14.77
N SER A 147 -1.36 3.48 -14.10
CA SER A 147 -0.47 4.07 -13.12
C SER A 147 -0.45 3.27 -11.82
N LYS A 148 0.66 3.31 -11.07
CA LYS A 148 0.74 2.66 -9.75
C LYS A 148 -0.29 3.20 -8.76
N GLY A 149 -0.61 4.50 -8.83
CA GLY A 149 -1.65 5.12 -8.02
C GLY A 149 -3.03 4.50 -8.27
N GLU A 150 -3.36 4.19 -9.52
CA GLU A 150 -4.58 3.46 -9.86
C GLU A 150 -4.57 2.03 -9.31
N VAL A 151 -3.45 1.30 -9.42
CA VAL A 151 -3.31 -0.04 -8.82
C VAL A 151 -3.53 0.00 -7.31
N LEU A 152 -2.90 0.95 -6.62
CA LEU A 152 -3.08 1.16 -5.17
C LEU A 152 -4.53 1.45 -4.80
N ASN A 153 -5.21 2.28 -5.60
CA ASN A 153 -6.63 2.57 -5.40
C ASN A 153 -7.53 1.34 -5.59
N LEU A 154 -7.21 0.47 -6.56
CA LEU A 154 -7.94 -0.77 -6.77
C LEU A 154 -7.77 -1.73 -5.59
N TYR A 155 -6.53 -1.87 -5.09
CA TYR A 155 -6.28 -2.66 -3.88
C TYR A 155 -7.03 -2.10 -2.66
N ARG A 156 -6.97 -0.78 -2.44
CA ARG A 156 -7.68 -0.08 -1.35
C ARG A 156 -9.16 -0.37 -1.35
N LYS A 157 -9.83 -0.11 -2.48
CA LYS A 157 -11.29 -0.31 -2.61
C LYS A 157 -11.69 -1.76 -2.34
N GLY A 158 -10.93 -2.72 -2.86
CA GLY A 158 -11.21 -4.13 -2.61
C GLY A 158 -11.03 -4.50 -1.13
N LEU A 159 -10.01 -3.95 -0.46
CA LEU A 159 -9.77 -4.22 0.95
C LEU A 159 -10.84 -3.60 1.86
N ASP A 160 -11.26 -2.37 1.58
CA ASP A 160 -12.32 -1.70 2.33
C ASP A 160 -13.66 -2.44 2.19
N GLU A 161 -13.95 -3.00 1.00
CA GLU A 161 -15.11 -3.87 0.76
C GLU A 161 -15.03 -5.16 1.61
N LEU A 162 -13.86 -5.80 1.66
CA LEU A 162 -13.65 -7.01 2.48
C LEU A 162 -13.81 -6.74 3.97
N VAL A 163 -13.24 -5.65 4.48
CA VAL A 163 -13.36 -5.25 5.89
C VAL A 163 -14.83 -4.99 6.24
N LYS A 164 -15.59 -4.35 5.35
CA LYS A 164 -17.02 -4.13 5.56
C LYS A 164 -17.78 -5.45 5.64
N LYS A 165 -17.60 -6.34 4.66
CA LYS A 165 -18.26 -7.66 4.64
C LYS A 165 -17.90 -8.52 5.85
N TYR A 166 -16.64 -8.50 6.29
CA TYR A 166 -16.20 -9.23 7.47
C TYR A 166 -16.94 -8.82 8.75
N LYS A 167 -17.23 -7.51 8.90
CA LYS A 167 -18.02 -6.99 10.04
C LYS A 167 -19.50 -7.37 10.00
N GLU A 168 -20.02 -7.81 8.85
CA GLU A 168 -21.41 -8.28 8.69
C GLU A 168 -21.56 -9.77 9.04
N ILE A 169 -20.46 -10.52 9.02
CA ILE A 169 -20.40 -11.96 9.35
C ILE A 169 -20.16 -12.19 10.85
N ARG A 170 -19.31 -11.34 11.47
CA ARG A 170 -19.04 -11.33 12.92
C ARG A 170 -20.19 -10.75 13.72
#